data_AF-A0A7S2DV39-F1
#
_entry.id   AF-A0A7S2DV39-F1
#
_cell.length_a   1.000
_cell.length_b   1.000
_cell.length_c   1.000
_cell.angle_alpha   90.00
_cell.angle_beta   90.00
_cell.angle_gamma   90.00
#
_symmetry.space_group_name_H-M   'P 1'
#
loop_
_entity.id
_entity.type
_entity.pdbx_description
1 polymer ?
#
loop_
_entity_poly.entity_id
_entity_poly.type
_entity_poly.pdbx_seq_one_letter_code
_entity_poly.pdbx_strand_id
1 'polypeptide(L)'
;MRLISLVLLLASYRVDGLQPVARHPPLLATSSRVAVRCFALSAMTGDDSANGGTSDGELMSELRKALSSLDEGELAASDERVIDGFVDDRKGQVSAFQEDFDRSLEAAQEAIESRLEGELRDVESDFMARVDAAVENLRKSSATGDDTTAAATAAANAAAEGDGIPAASIPAGGLIVVAGAGTPLGTELLRAIGGSESGWQLRALVADGATLNVGDVECESMPFAPFTPTKLARSLAGAAAVIVVSAAAGGTGGVEPEVVPKILKALDANIPPRRLIFVSTHGVERTDKLPYNLRNVFGQLDKQRAAEQEIILKARRMCPAFTIVRFGALKDSPPSASASAGRAQIQPSDVLDGDLPLAAASSLLSKVLLRDEAINATLSAGPAADTASAIGDEAMYWEDEWLKLVGPEVYRRPLTVLPVEDAILWLREWAQRFTRPGQQLTTPVSVQDVDDGVLLRFLTRAGGGYADFDAEETADDKWAAAKPGASKLESGEPDGALLLVAESRPTPRVRVSRAEMAEGTVVKEMSEAAVLAKLDKALTELEKARR
;
A
#
# COMPACT_ATOMS: atom_id res chain seq x y z
N MET A 1 -31.87 -22.72 27.09
CA MET A 1 -30.78 -23.60 27.62
C MET A 1 -29.78 -24.07 26.55
N ARG A 2 -29.49 -23.31 25.48
CA ARG A 2 -28.39 -23.62 24.53
C ARG A 2 -27.42 -22.45 24.26
N LEU A 3 -27.62 -21.30 24.92
CA LEU A 3 -26.73 -20.13 24.79
C LEU A 3 -25.64 -20.07 25.88
N ILE A 4 -25.82 -20.77 27.01
CA ILE A 4 -24.90 -20.71 28.16
C ILE A 4 -23.65 -21.60 27.94
N SER A 5 -23.74 -22.63 27.08
CA SER A 5 -22.61 -23.52 26.80
C SER A 5 -21.54 -22.92 25.88
N LEU A 6 -21.84 -21.85 25.12
CA LEU A 6 -20.86 -21.23 24.22
C LEU A 6 -19.96 -20.22 24.94
N VAL A 7 -20.46 -19.58 26.00
CA VAL A 7 -19.71 -18.57 26.78
C VAL A 7 -18.70 -19.23 27.72
N LEU A 8 -18.96 -20.45 28.19
CA LEU A 8 -18.03 -21.19 29.05
C LEU A 8 -16.87 -21.86 28.30
N LEU A 9 -16.95 -22.03 26.97
CA LEU A 9 -15.88 -22.65 26.19
C LEU A 9 -14.77 -21.66 25.79
N LEU A 10 -15.02 -20.35 25.86
CA LEU A 10 -14.06 -19.29 25.52
C LEU A 10 -13.22 -18.81 26.72
N ALA A 11 -13.50 -19.30 27.93
CA ALA A 11 -12.81 -18.87 29.16
C ALA A 11 -11.65 -19.79 29.60
N SER A 12 -11.19 -20.73 28.76
CA SER A 12 -10.19 -21.75 29.14
C SER A 12 -8.95 -21.82 28.26
N TYR A 13 -8.46 -20.68 27.77
CA TYR A 13 -7.08 -20.58 27.26
C TYR A 13 -6.21 -19.82 28.26
N ARG A 14 -5.50 -20.57 29.12
CA ARG A 14 -4.37 -20.08 29.90
C ARG A 14 -3.11 -20.14 29.03
N VAL A 15 -2.43 -19.00 28.90
CA VAL A 15 -1.00 -18.95 28.53
C VAL A 15 -0.25 -18.78 29.85
N ASP A 16 0.43 -19.83 30.27
CA ASP A 16 1.37 -19.78 31.39
C ASP A 16 2.68 -19.11 30.93
N GLY A 17 3.20 -18.20 31.77
CA GLY A 17 4.63 -17.93 31.83
C GLY A 17 5.06 -16.49 31.57
N LEU A 18 4.87 -15.58 32.54
CA LEU A 18 5.73 -14.40 32.72
C LEU A 18 5.88 -14.10 34.22
N GLN A 19 7.13 -14.09 34.70
CA GLN A 19 7.53 -13.67 36.04
C GLN A 19 7.48 -12.13 36.16
N PRO A 20 7.11 -11.56 37.33
CA PRO A 20 7.15 -10.11 37.52
C PRO A 20 8.53 -9.63 38.01
N VAL A 21 9.14 -8.72 37.26
CA VAL A 21 10.27 -7.90 37.72
C VAL A 21 9.72 -6.65 38.42
N ALA A 22 10.05 -6.49 39.69
CA ALA A 22 9.67 -5.37 40.52
C ALA A 22 10.46 -4.09 40.17
N ARG A 23 9.77 -2.97 39.95
CA ARG A 23 10.31 -1.61 40.13
C ARG A 23 9.22 -0.64 40.64
N HIS A 24 9.48 -0.07 41.81
CA HIS A 24 8.75 1.05 42.41
C HIS A 24 8.96 2.36 41.64
N PRO A 25 7.99 3.28 41.70
CA PRO A 25 8.27 4.71 41.77
C PRO A 25 7.67 5.34 43.05
N PRO A 26 8.19 6.51 43.49
CA PRO A 26 7.85 7.11 44.78
C PRO A 26 6.56 7.95 44.74
N LEU A 27 5.97 8.00 45.92
CA LEU A 27 4.79 8.74 46.35
C LEU A 27 4.99 10.26 46.28
N LEU A 28 3.99 10.98 45.77
CA LEU A 28 3.63 12.30 46.27
C LEU A 28 2.16 12.30 46.64
N ALA A 29 1.93 12.62 47.91
CA ALA A 29 0.64 12.65 48.56
C ALA A 29 0.02 14.05 48.43
N THR A 30 -1.27 14.11 48.11
CA THR A 30 -2.16 15.13 48.66
C THR A 30 -3.52 14.52 48.97
N SER A 31 -4.04 14.93 50.10
CA SER A 31 -5.16 14.36 50.84
C SER A 31 -6.43 15.16 50.55
N SER A 32 -7.54 14.47 50.30
CA SER A 32 -8.85 14.90 50.83
C SER A 32 -9.77 13.67 50.98
N ARG A 33 -10.20 13.46 52.22
CA ARG A 33 -11.16 12.45 52.66
C ARG A 33 -12.59 12.95 52.40
N VAL A 34 -13.49 12.02 52.06
CA VAL A 34 -14.89 11.78 52.51
C VAL A 34 -15.42 10.67 51.56
N ALA A 35 -15.43 9.37 51.90
CA ALA A 35 -16.44 8.60 52.65
C ALA A 35 -17.86 8.73 52.04
N VAL A 36 -18.64 7.72 51.60
CA VAL A 36 -18.84 6.30 51.99
C VAL A 36 -19.41 5.48 50.80
N ARG A 37 -19.16 4.16 50.85
CA ARG A 37 -19.56 2.99 50.04
C ARG A 37 -21.07 2.89 49.67
N CYS A 38 -21.51 2.17 48.63
CA CYS A 38 -21.50 0.69 48.49
C CYS A 38 -21.85 0.21 47.06
N PHE A 39 -21.10 -0.76 46.53
CA PHE A 39 -21.55 -2.12 46.14
C PHE A 39 -20.44 -2.82 45.35
N ALA A 40 -19.80 -3.82 45.95
CA ALA A 40 -18.98 -4.80 45.25
C ALA A 40 -19.10 -6.15 45.98
N LEU A 41 -19.91 -7.04 45.42
CA LEU A 41 -19.89 -8.47 45.72
C LEU A 41 -18.73 -9.08 44.93
N SER A 42 -17.69 -9.52 45.63
CA SER A 42 -16.77 -10.52 45.11
C SER A 42 -16.39 -11.49 46.21
N ALA A 43 -16.70 -12.75 45.93
CA ALA A 43 -16.42 -13.89 46.76
C ALA A 43 -14.90 -14.13 46.83
N MET A 44 -14.36 -14.12 48.05
CA MET A 44 -13.12 -14.83 48.36
C MET A 44 -13.29 -15.60 49.67
N THR A 45 -12.77 -16.82 49.60
CA THR A 45 -12.79 -17.95 50.52
C THR A 45 -12.09 -17.71 51.85
N GLY A 46 -12.56 -18.34 52.93
CA GLY A 46 -11.79 -18.44 54.17
C GLY A 46 -12.61 -19.00 55.34
N ASP A 47 -12.35 -20.26 55.64
CA ASP A 47 -12.73 -20.96 56.87
C ASP A 47 -11.92 -20.37 58.04
N ASP A 48 -12.58 -19.82 59.07
CA ASP A 48 -12.22 -20.01 60.48
C ASP A 48 -13.06 -19.16 61.46
N SER A 49 -13.65 -19.87 62.43
CA SER A 49 -13.83 -19.49 63.84
C SER A 49 -14.71 -18.28 64.23
N ALA A 50 -15.91 -18.66 64.71
CA ALA A 50 -16.47 -18.34 66.03
C ALA A 50 -16.73 -16.85 66.44
N ASN A 51 -18.04 -16.59 66.57
CA ASN A 51 -18.68 -15.94 67.71
C ASN A 51 -18.46 -14.42 67.88
N GLY A 52 -19.32 -13.61 67.23
CA GLY A 52 -19.43 -12.18 67.51
C GLY A 52 -20.59 -11.49 66.80
N GLY A 53 -21.65 -11.18 67.56
CA GLY A 53 -22.38 -9.91 67.42
C GLY A 53 -23.52 -9.83 66.39
N THR A 54 -24.75 -9.96 66.88
CA THR A 54 -26.06 -9.87 66.23
C THR A 54 -26.44 -8.52 65.58
N SER A 55 -25.54 -7.54 65.44
CA SER A 55 -25.94 -6.18 65.04
C SER A 55 -26.20 -6.00 63.54
N ASP A 56 -25.46 -6.71 62.69
CA ASP A 56 -25.57 -6.55 61.22
C ASP A 56 -26.85 -7.24 60.68
N GLY A 57 -27.27 -8.32 61.35
CA GLY A 57 -28.51 -9.02 61.04
C GLY A 57 -29.76 -8.23 61.43
N GLU A 58 -29.73 -7.53 62.57
CA GLU A 58 -30.84 -6.67 63.00
C GLU A 58 -30.99 -5.46 62.08
N LEU A 59 -29.89 -4.77 61.73
CA LEU A 59 -29.90 -3.67 60.76
C LEU A 59 -30.46 -4.09 59.40
N MET A 60 -30.02 -5.23 58.86
CA MET A 60 -30.55 -5.73 57.58
C MET A 60 -32.03 -6.17 57.68
N SER A 61 -32.49 -6.59 58.86
CA SER A 61 -33.89 -6.92 59.10
C SER A 61 -34.78 -5.68 59.20
N GLU A 62 -34.31 -4.62 59.87
CA GLU A 62 -35.03 -3.35 59.97
C GLU A 62 -35.07 -2.65 58.61
N LEU A 63 -33.99 -2.73 57.83
CA LEU A 63 -33.91 -2.15 56.50
C LEU A 63 -34.82 -2.90 55.52
N ARG A 64 -34.92 -4.24 55.60
CA ARG A 64 -35.94 -5.01 54.86
C ARG A 64 -37.36 -4.66 55.29
N LYS A 65 -37.59 -4.47 56.59
CA LYS A 65 -38.91 -4.12 57.12
C LYS A 65 -39.34 -2.72 56.65
N ALA A 66 -38.42 -1.76 56.67
CA ALA A 66 -38.64 -0.41 56.15
C ALA A 66 -38.88 -0.41 54.63
N LEU A 67 -38.08 -1.15 53.86
CA LEU A 67 -38.27 -1.29 52.41
C LEU A 67 -39.58 -2.01 52.06
N SER A 68 -40.02 -2.98 52.86
CA SER A 68 -41.29 -3.68 52.64
C SER A 68 -42.53 -2.87 53.00
N SER A 69 -42.37 -1.75 53.71
CA SER A 69 -43.46 -0.86 54.12
C SER A 69 -43.68 0.34 53.20
N LEU A 70 -42.79 0.54 52.21
CA LEU A 70 -42.96 1.56 51.19
C LEU A 70 -43.88 1.01 50.10
N ASP A 71 -44.84 1.84 49.68
CA ASP A 71 -45.70 1.52 48.54
C ASP A 71 -44.85 1.38 47.27
N GLU A 72 -45.10 0.34 46.47
CA GLU A 72 -44.30 0.07 45.25
C GLU A 72 -44.29 1.28 44.29
N GLY A 73 -45.34 2.10 44.32
CA GLY A 73 -45.42 3.35 43.55
C GLY A 73 -44.48 4.46 44.05
N GLU A 74 -44.27 4.58 45.37
CA GLU A 74 -43.35 5.57 45.94
C GLU A 74 -41.89 5.19 45.73
N LEU A 75 -41.57 3.88 45.80
CA LEU A 75 -40.26 3.34 45.45
C LEU A 75 -39.92 3.59 43.98
N ALA A 76 -40.85 3.29 43.06
CA ALA A 76 -40.66 3.55 41.64
C ALA A 76 -40.44 5.05 41.34
N ALA A 77 -41.24 5.93 41.95
CA ALA A 77 -41.09 7.38 41.77
C ALA A 77 -39.83 7.97 42.42
N SER A 78 -39.27 7.29 43.42
CA SER A 78 -37.99 7.66 44.02
C SER A 78 -36.82 7.21 43.15
N ASP A 79 -36.87 5.97 42.64
CA ASP A 79 -35.85 5.43 41.74
C ASP A 79 -35.79 6.21 40.42
N GLU A 80 -36.94 6.58 39.85
CA GLU A 80 -37.02 7.43 38.66
C GLU A 80 -36.32 8.78 38.89
N ARG A 81 -36.56 9.44 40.03
CA ARG A 81 -35.90 10.70 40.38
C ARG A 81 -34.38 10.56 40.55
N VAL A 82 -33.91 9.44 41.10
CA VAL A 82 -32.47 9.19 41.26
C VAL A 82 -31.81 8.90 39.92
N ILE A 83 -32.48 8.12 39.06
CA ILE A 83 -32.00 7.80 37.72
C ILE A 83 -31.95 9.07 36.86
N ASP A 84 -33.01 9.89 36.86
CA ASP A 84 -33.06 11.14 36.12
C ASP A 84 -31.97 12.10 36.60
N GLY A 85 -31.78 12.24 37.91
CA GLY A 85 -30.69 13.05 38.47
C GLY A 85 -29.30 12.54 38.02
N PHE A 86 -29.09 11.23 38.00
CA PHE A 86 -27.83 10.64 37.52
C PHE A 86 -27.62 10.81 36.02
N VAL A 87 -28.69 10.73 35.23
CA VAL A 87 -28.65 10.95 33.78
C VAL A 87 -28.35 12.42 33.47
N ASP A 88 -28.97 13.36 34.17
CA ASP A 88 -28.73 14.79 34.00
C ASP A 88 -27.30 15.17 34.42
N ASP A 89 -26.81 14.64 35.55
CA ASP A 89 -25.41 14.84 35.99
C ASP A 89 -24.42 14.30 34.96
N ARG A 90 -24.66 13.11 34.40
CA ARG A 90 -23.81 12.56 33.34
C ARG A 90 -23.91 13.34 32.04
N LYS A 91 -25.09 13.83 31.69
CA LYS A 91 -25.28 14.67 30.50
C LYS A 91 -24.48 15.97 30.61
N GLY A 92 -24.49 16.59 31.79
CA GLY A 92 -23.66 17.76 32.09
C GLY A 92 -22.15 17.49 32.02
N GLN A 93 -21.69 16.33 32.51
CA GLN A 93 -20.29 15.92 32.39
C GLN A 93 -19.88 15.65 30.93
N VAL A 94 -20.74 15.01 30.16
CA VAL A 94 -20.48 14.73 28.74
C VAL A 94 -20.47 16.03 27.92
N SER A 95 -21.37 16.97 28.18
CA SER A 95 -21.36 18.27 27.48
C SER A 95 -20.10 19.08 27.83
N ALA A 96 -19.69 19.11 29.10
CA ALA A 96 -18.46 19.78 29.50
C ALA A 96 -17.21 19.13 28.85
N PHE A 97 -17.17 17.80 28.79
CA PHE A 97 -16.09 17.08 28.10
C PHE A 97 -16.09 17.37 26.60
N GLN A 98 -17.26 17.45 25.97
CA GLN A 98 -17.39 17.79 24.55
C GLN A 98 -16.89 19.21 24.27
N GLU A 99 -17.27 20.20 25.09
CA GLU A 99 -16.79 21.58 24.95
C GLU A 99 -15.26 21.69 25.13
N ASP A 100 -14.69 20.98 26.11
CA ASP A 100 -13.24 20.95 26.32
C ASP A 100 -12.51 20.23 25.17
N PHE A 101 -13.11 19.18 24.61
CA PHE A 101 -12.57 18.47 23.45
C PHE A 101 -12.60 19.33 22.19
N ASP A 102 -13.72 20.02 21.92
CA ASP A 102 -13.86 20.93 20.79
C ASP A 102 -12.86 22.10 20.90
N ARG A 103 -12.69 22.68 22.10
CA ARG A 103 -11.66 23.71 22.34
C ARG A 103 -10.24 23.17 22.13
N SER A 104 -9.97 21.93 22.52
CA SER A 104 -8.68 21.28 22.27
C SER A 104 -8.44 21.01 20.78
N LEU A 105 -9.48 20.71 20.01
CA LEU A 105 -9.38 20.52 18.56
C LEU A 105 -9.12 21.84 17.84
N GLU A 106 -9.83 22.91 18.20
CA GLU A 106 -9.60 24.25 17.64
C GLU A 106 -8.17 24.73 17.91
N ALA A 107 -7.68 24.57 19.14
CA ALA A 107 -6.30 24.93 19.49
C ALA A 107 -5.25 24.08 18.74
N ALA A 108 -5.53 22.79 18.52
CA ALA A 108 -4.67 21.91 17.72
C ALA A 108 -4.67 22.30 16.24
N GLN A 109 -5.83 22.68 15.69
CA GLN A 109 -5.96 23.16 14.33
C GLN A 109 -5.19 24.48 14.13
N GLU A 110 -5.37 25.46 15.02
CA GLU A 110 -4.65 26.74 14.95
C GLU A 110 -3.13 26.55 15.05
N ALA A 111 -2.67 25.63 15.90
CA ALA A 111 -1.25 25.28 16.00
C ALA A 111 -0.69 24.62 14.72
N ILE A 112 -1.50 23.80 14.03
CA ILE A 112 -1.12 23.18 12.75
C ILE A 112 -1.08 24.24 11.64
N GLU A 113 -2.08 25.11 11.55
CA GLU A 113 -2.15 26.19 10.56
C GLU A 113 -0.97 27.16 10.73
N SER A 114 -0.68 27.59 11.97
CA SER A 114 0.48 28.45 12.25
C SER A 114 1.80 27.80 11.86
N ARG A 115 1.95 26.48 12.10
CA ARG A 115 3.15 25.74 11.69
C ARG A 115 3.27 25.61 10.18
N LEU A 116 2.16 25.34 9.49
CA LEU A 116 2.12 25.28 8.03
C LEU A 116 2.46 26.62 7.39
N GLU A 117 1.92 27.73 7.90
CA GLU A 117 2.28 29.07 7.42
C GLU A 117 3.77 29.38 7.63
N GLY A 118 4.34 28.96 8.77
CA GLY A 118 5.77 29.08 9.04
C GLY A 118 6.62 28.29 8.05
N GLU A 119 6.33 26.99 7.89
CA GLU A 119 7.06 26.12 6.95
C GLU A 119 6.90 26.59 5.49
N LEU A 120 5.73 27.13 5.11
CA LEU A 120 5.47 27.62 3.76
C LEU A 120 6.23 28.92 3.46
N ARG A 121 6.37 29.83 4.44
CA ARG A 121 7.23 31.02 4.33
C ARG A 121 8.71 30.66 4.20
N ASP A 122 9.17 29.66 4.96
CA ASP A 122 10.55 29.20 4.89
C ASP A 122 10.85 28.63 3.49
N VAL A 123 9.95 27.78 2.96
CA VAL A 123 10.05 27.23 1.60
C VAL A 123 9.97 28.32 0.53
N GLU A 124 9.10 29.31 0.67
CA GLU A 124 9.00 30.45 -0.25
C GLU A 124 10.31 31.25 -0.26
N SER A 125 10.91 31.50 0.92
CA SER A 125 12.20 32.20 1.02
C SER A 125 13.35 31.42 0.39
N ASP A 126 13.39 30.11 0.58
CA ASP A 126 14.39 29.21 -0.01
C ASP A 126 14.23 29.13 -1.54
N PHE A 127 12.99 29.07 -2.03
CA PHE A 127 12.69 29.08 -3.45
C PHE A 127 13.13 30.39 -4.11
N MET A 128 12.79 31.53 -3.50
CA MET A 128 13.21 32.85 -4.01
C MET A 128 14.73 33.00 -4.01
N ALA A 129 15.43 32.52 -2.98
CA ALA A 129 16.89 32.51 -2.94
C ALA A 129 17.52 31.67 -4.07
N ARG A 130 16.90 30.52 -4.40
CA ARG A 130 17.35 29.66 -5.53
C ARG A 130 17.09 30.33 -6.88
N VAL A 131 15.94 30.99 -7.05
CA VAL A 131 15.61 31.76 -8.25
C VAL A 131 16.62 32.89 -8.45
N ASP A 132 16.94 33.65 -7.40
CA ASP A 132 17.93 34.72 -7.47
C ASP A 132 19.32 34.19 -7.84
N ALA A 133 19.73 33.05 -7.28
CA ALA A 133 21.00 32.40 -7.64
C ALA A 133 21.02 31.92 -9.10
N ALA A 134 19.93 31.35 -9.60
CA ALA A 134 19.80 30.92 -10.99
C ALA A 134 19.81 32.10 -11.97
N VAL A 135 19.12 33.19 -11.64
CA VAL A 135 19.11 34.44 -12.42
C VAL A 135 20.50 35.06 -12.47
N GLU A 136 21.24 35.07 -11.36
CA GLU A 136 22.59 35.58 -11.31
C GLU A 136 23.57 34.74 -12.15
N ASN A 137 23.40 33.41 -12.14
CA ASN A 137 24.18 32.51 -13.01
C ASN A 137 23.88 32.74 -14.51
N LEU A 138 22.61 32.99 -14.88
CA LEU A 138 22.21 33.37 -16.24
C LEU A 138 22.78 34.73 -16.67
N ARG A 139 22.86 35.70 -15.75
CA ARG A 139 23.52 36.99 -16.02
C ARG A 139 25.02 36.83 -16.27
N LYS A 140 25.70 35.98 -15.49
CA LYS A 140 27.14 35.70 -15.64
C LYS A 140 27.45 34.95 -16.93
N SER A 141 26.60 34.01 -17.33
CA SER A 141 26.76 33.27 -18.59
C SER A 141 26.47 34.15 -19.82
N SER A 142 25.53 35.09 -19.74
CA SER A 142 25.28 36.02 -20.85
C SER A 142 26.37 37.10 -21.02
N ALA A 143 27.09 37.44 -19.95
CA ALA A 143 28.17 38.44 -19.99
C ALA A 143 29.51 37.91 -20.56
N THR A 144 29.72 36.59 -20.59
CA THR A 144 31.02 35.99 -20.93
C THR A 144 31.20 35.60 -22.39
N GLY A 145 30.14 35.62 -23.21
CA GLY A 145 30.25 35.62 -24.69
C GLY A 145 31.06 34.48 -25.34
N ASP A 146 31.28 33.36 -24.64
CA ASP A 146 32.16 32.28 -25.09
C ASP A 146 31.37 31.04 -25.55
N ASP A 147 31.92 30.37 -26.58
CA ASP A 147 31.27 29.38 -27.47
C ASP A 147 30.37 28.32 -26.80
N THR A 148 29.14 28.25 -27.30
CA THR A 148 27.91 27.83 -26.62
C THR A 148 27.49 26.38 -26.87
N THR A 149 28.40 25.46 -27.18
CA THR A 149 28.01 24.05 -27.46
C THR A 149 28.55 23.06 -26.42
N ALA A 150 29.83 23.09 -26.09
CA ALA A 150 30.40 22.16 -25.09
C ALA A 150 30.01 22.55 -23.64
N ALA A 151 30.07 23.85 -23.32
CA ALA A 151 29.61 24.37 -22.03
C ALA A 151 28.09 24.30 -21.88
N ALA A 152 27.33 24.47 -22.98
CA ALA A 152 25.88 24.29 -22.95
C ALA A 152 25.47 22.82 -22.79
N THR A 153 26.25 21.86 -23.29
CA THR A 153 25.98 20.42 -23.07
C THR A 153 26.34 20.00 -21.64
N ALA A 154 27.45 20.50 -21.09
CA ALA A 154 27.82 20.28 -19.69
C ALA A 154 26.86 20.99 -18.71
N ALA A 155 26.44 22.22 -19.03
CA ALA A 155 25.43 22.95 -18.27
C ALA A 155 24.02 22.39 -18.47
N ALA A 156 23.68 21.81 -19.63
CA ALA A 156 22.42 21.10 -19.83
C ALA A 156 22.39 19.77 -19.07
N ASN A 157 23.52 19.06 -18.95
CA ASN A 157 23.61 17.87 -18.11
C ASN A 157 23.59 18.25 -16.61
N ALA A 158 24.27 19.33 -16.21
CA ALA A 158 24.22 19.83 -14.84
C ALA A 158 22.88 20.52 -14.48
N ALA A 159 22.14 21.05 -15.47
CA ALA A 159 20.79 21.59 -15.31
C ALA A 159 19.72 20.49 -15.40
N ALA A 160 19.96 19.40 -16.12
CA ALA A 160 19.14 18.18 -16.05
C ALA A 160 19.29 17.47 -14.69
N GLU A 161 20.47 17.56 -14.06
CA GLU A 161 20.63 17.25 -12.63
C GLU A 161 20.13 18.39 -11.71
N GLY A 162 20.08 19.62 -12.23
CA GLY A 162 19.70 20.84 -11.53
C GLY A 162 18.19 21.08 -11.37
N ASP A 163 17.35 20.39 -12.17
CA ASP A 163 15.89 20.32 -11.95
C ASP A 163 15.51 19.38 -10.78
N GLY A 164 16.50 18.88 -10.04
CA GLY A 164 16.39 18.65 -8.60
C GLY A 164 15.77 17.34 -8.13
N ILE A 165 15.35 16.45 -9.04
CA ILE A 165 14.90 15.09 -8.67
C ILE A 165 16.02 14.10 -9.03
N PRO A 166 16.73 13.52 -8.05
CA PRO A 166 17.81 12.58 -8.34
C PRO A 166 17.27 11.38 -9.12
N ALA A 167 18.06 10.86 -10.08
CA ALA A 167 17.63 9.69 -10.85
C ALA A 167 17.29 8.50 -9.92
N ALA A 168 16.22 7.77 -10.24
CA ALA A 168 15.74 6.64 -9.45
C ALA A 168 16.74 5.48 -9.37
N SER A 169 17.70 5.39 -10.30
CA SER A 169 18.76 4.38 -10.29
C SER A 169 19.73 4.59 -9.11
N ILE A 170 20.08 3.50 -8.42
CA ILE A 170 21.03 3.53 -7.31
C ILE A 170 22.46 3.58 -7.87
N PRO A 171 23.30 4.56 -7.49
CA PRO A 171 24.68 4.63 -7.96
C PRO A 171 25.53 3.45 -7.46
N ALA A 172 26.59 3.11 -8.20
CA ALA A 172 27.59 2.15 -7.75
C ALA A 172 28.22 2.63 -6.43
N GLY A 173 28.42 1.72 -5.47
CA GLY A 173 28.86 2.08 -4.12
C GLY A 173 27.80 2.75 -3.25
N GLY A 174 26.57 2.95 -3.75
CA GLY A 174 25.46 3.48 -2.97
C GLY A 174 25.14 2.62 -1.75
N LEU A 175 24.72 3.27 -0.66
CA LEU A 175 24.36 2.61 0.59
C LEU A 175 22.91 2.10 0.54
N ILE A 176 22.71 0.80 0.76
CA ILE A 176 21.40 0.17 0.92
C ILE A 176 21.18 -0.13 2.40
N VAL A 177 20.12 0.45 2.95
CA VAL A 177 19.73 0.25 4.34
C VAL A 177 18.51 -0.66 4.42
N VAL A 178 18.60 -1.73 5.20
CA VAL A 178 17.50 -2.69 5.39
C VAL A 178 16.94 -2.58 6.81
N ALA A 179 15.74 -2.03 6.94
CA ALA A 179 14.93 -2.08 8.15
C ALA A 179 14.16 -3.41 8.20
N GLY A 180 14.29 -4.15 9.31
CA GLY A 180 13.83 -5.54 9.38
C GLY A 180 14.89 -6.56 8.95
N ALA A 181 16.17 -6.18 8.99
CA ALA A 181 17.30 -7.06 8.65
C ALA A 181 17.41 -8.30 9.55
N GLY A 182 16.88 -8.24 10.78
CA GLY A 182 16.85 -9.37 11.71
C GLY A 182 15.82 -10.46 11.34
N THR A 183 14.98 -10.24 10.33
CA THR A 183 14.08 -11.28 9.79
C THR A 183 14.86 -12.28 8.93
N PRO A 184 14.36 -13.51 8.74
CA PRO A 184 14.93 -14.44 7.77
C PRO A 184 15.03 -13.82 6.37
N LEU A 185 13.98 -13.09 5.93
CA LEU A 185 13.97 -12.42 4.63
C LEU A 185 15.02 -11.33 4.54
N GLY A 186 15.13 -10.48 5.57
CA GLY A 186 16.10 -9.38 5.61
C GLY A 186 17.54 -9.89 5.57
N THR A 187 17.84 -10.98 6.29
CA THR A 187 19.17 -11.60 6.28
C THR A 187 19.48 -12.24 4.92
N GLU A 188 18.54 -12.98 4.33
CA GLU A 188 18.70 -13.59 3.01
C GLU A 188 18.86 -12.53 1.91
N LEU A 189 18.11 -11.43 2.02
CA LEU A 189 18.20 -10.30 1.12
C LEU A 189 19.57 -9.62 1.18
N LEU A 190 20.09 -9.34 2.38
CA LEU A 190 21.43 -8.76 2.53
C LEU A 190 22.49 -9.67 1.91
N ARG A 191 22.36 -11.00 2.06
CA ARG A 191 23.25 -11.96 1.41
C ARG A 191 23.16 -11.90 -0.11
N ALA A 192 21.93 -11.89 -0.65
CA ALA A 192 21.68 -11.82 -2.08
C ALA A 192 22.22 -10.52 -2.71
N ILE A 193 22.06 -9.38 -2.02
CA ILE A 193 22.57 -8.10 -2.50
C ILE A 193 24.11 -8.04 -2.38
N GLY A 194 24.68 -8.52 -1.28
CA GLY A 194 26.13 -8.49 -1.05
C GLY A 194 26.93 -9.42 -1.95
N GLY A 195 26.30 -10.49 -2.46
CA GLY A 195 26.87 -11.35 -3.49
C GLY A 195 26.74 -10.80 -4.91
N SER A 196 26.07 -9.66 -5.12
CA SER A 196 25.91 -9.06 -6.45
C SER A 196 27.13 -8.23 -6.86
N GLU A 197 27.39 -8.14 -8.17
CA GLU A 197 28.50 -7.37 -8.74
C GLU A 197 28.29 -5.84 -8.64
N SER A 198 27.16 -5.38 -8.10
CA SER A 198 26.78 -3.96 -8.03
C SER A 198 27.69 -3.12 -7.12
N GLY A 199 28.45 -3.76 -6.21
CA GLY A 199 29.38 -3.08 -5.31
C GLY A 199 28.72 -2.14 -4.30
N TRP A 200 27.44 -2.36 -3.98
CA TRP A 200 26.71 -1.53 -3.03
C TRP A 200 27.17 -1.77 -1.59
N GLN A 201 27.15 -0.70 -0.78
CA GLN A 201 27.41 -0.79 0.64
C GLN A 201 26.12 -1.22 1.36
N LEU A 202 26.23 -2.08 2.37
CA LEU A 202 25.08 -2.64 3.07
C LEU A 202 25.05 -2.21 4.52
N ARG A 203 23.87 -1.78 4.97
CA ARG A 203 23.61 -1.49 6.38
C ARG A 203 22.34 -2.21 6.86
N ALA A 204 22.48 -3.00 7.91
CA ALA A 204 21.40 -3.71 8.58
C ALA A 204 20.92 -2.91 9.79
N LEU A 205 19.61 -2.62 9.87
CA LEU A 205 19.02 -2.09 11.10
C LEU A 205 18.58 -3.25 11.99
N VAL A 206 19.20 -3.36 13.16
CA VAL A 206 19.04 -4.46 14.13
C VAL A 206 18.65 -3.94 15.51
N ALA A 207 18.23 -4.80 16.43
CA ALA A 207 17.95 -4.37 17.81
C ALA A 207 19.18 -3.67 18.44
N ASP A 208 18.96 -2.69 19.34
CA ASP A 208 20.05 -1.92 19.96
C ASP A 208 21.03 -2.87 20.68
N GLY A 209 22.32 -2.77 20.35
CA GLY A 209 23.38 -3.65 20.84
C GLY A 209 23.50 -5.02 20.16
N ALA A 210 22.61 -5.37 19.23
CA ALA A 210 22.75 -6.58 18.43
C ALA A 210 23.74 -6.38 17.27
N THR A 211 24.31 -7.49 16.80
CA THR A 211 25.09 -7.55 15.56
C THR A 211 24.49 -8.63 14.66
N LEU A 212 24.46 -8.38 13.35
CA LEU A 212 23.98 -9.35 12.38
C LEU A 212 25.17 -9.92 11.61
N ASN A 213 25.28 -11.25 11.63
CA ASN A 213 26.25 -11.96 10.80
C ASN A 213 25.55 -12.47 9.53
N VAL A 214 25.95 -11.94 8.37
CA VAL A 214 25.35 -12.29 7.06
C VAL A 214 26.25 -13.29 6.30
N GLY A 215 27.19 -13.96 6.98
CA GLY A 215 28.17 -14.85 6.36
C GLY A 215 29.36 -14.05 5.81
N ASP A 216 29.75 -14.31 4.57
CA ASP A 216 30.93 -13.69 3.94
C ASP A 216 30.66 -12.28 3.39
N VAL A 217 29.50 -11.69 3.68
CA VAL A 217 29.10 -10.37 3.19
C VAL A 217 29.40 -9.30 4.22
N GLU A 218 30.17 -8.29 3.82
CA GLU A 218 30.42 -7.09 4.63
C GLU A 218 29.13 -6.28 4.78
N CYS A 219 28.63 -6.17 6.02
CA CYS A 219 27.42 -5.43 6.33
C CYS A 219 27.56 -4.67 7.66
N GLU A 220 27.33 -3.36 7.62
CA GLU A 220 27.33 -2.51 8.81
C GLU A 220 26.06 -2.74 9.64
N SER A 221 26.19 -3.16 10.90
CA SER A 221 25.06 -3.27 11.83
C SER A 221 24.83 -1.95 12.56
N MET A 222 23.63 -1.38 12.42
CA MET A 222 23.23 -0.12 13.06
C MET A 222 21.96 -0.33 13.91
N PRO A 223 21.79 0.41 15.03
CA PRO A 223 20.63 0.23 15.89
C PRO A 223 19.35 0.73 15.21
N PHE A 224 18.32 -0.12 15.24
CA PHE A 224 16.95 0.21 14.91
C PHE A 224 16.26 0.79 16.14
N ALA A 225 16.26 2.13 16.24
CA ALA A 225 15.73 2.86 17.39
C ALA A 225 14.53 3.75 16.98
N PRO A 226 13.37 3.17 16.63
CA PRO A 226 12.26 3.94 16.08
C PRO A 226 11.65 4.97 17.03
N PHE A 227 11.89 4.82 18.33
CA PHE A 227 11.45 5.75 19.37
C PHE A 227 12.52 6.78 19.74
N THR A 228 13.67 6.78 19.06
CA THR A 228 14.75 7.75 19.26
C THR A 228 15.11 8.38 17.91
N PRO A 229 14.39 9.43 17.47
CA PRO A 229 14.48 9.96 16.11
C PRO A 229 15.91 10.31 15.66
N THR A 230 16.73 10.86 16.56
CA THR A 230 18.12 11.23 16.26
C THR A 230 19.02 10.02 16.02
N LYS A 231 18.83 8.91 16.76
CA LYS A 231 19.53 7.65 16.52
C LYS A 231 19.08 7.02 15.21
N LEU A 232 17.76 6.97 14.97
CA LEU A 232 17.22 6.40 13.73
C LEU A 232 17.65 7.18 12.49
N ALA A 233 17.62 8.52 12.53
CA ALA A 233 18.08 9.36 11.44
C ALA A 233 19.58 9.12 11.14
N ARG A 234 20.41 8.97 12.17
CA ARG A 234 21.82 8.58 12.00
C ARG A 234 21.97 7.21 11.35
N SER A 235 21.15 6.23 11.74
CA SER A 235 21.16 4.91 11.13
C SER A 235 20.72 4.92 9.66
N LEU A 236 19.86 5.85 9.26
CA LEU A 236 19.39 6.02 7.88
C LEU A 236 20.22 7.00 7.04
N ALA A 237 21.16 7.72 7.66
CA ALA A 237 21.92 8.78 6.99
C ALA A 237 22.75 8.23 5.81
N GLY A 238 22.68 8.95 4.68
CA GLY A 238 23.39 8.63 3.46
C GLY A 238 22.82 7.45 2.66
N ALA A 239 21.64 6.94 3.02
CA ALA A 239 21.02 5.85 2.29
C ALA A 239 20.68 6.25 0.84
N ALA A 240 21.22 5.51 -0.13
CA ALA A 240 20.81 5.62 -1.53
C ALA A 240 19.48 4.87 -1.77
N ALA A 241 19.26 3.76 -1.04
CA ALA A 241 17.98 3.06 -1.00
C ALA A 241 17.66 2.57 0.40
N VAL A 242 16.37 2.53 0.73
CA VAL A 242 15.86 2.02 2.00
C VAL A 242 14.84 0.93 1.74
N ILE A 243 15.06 -0.24 2.32
CA ILE A 243 14.17 -1.39 2.25
C ILE A 243 13.54 -1.59 3.62
N VAL A 244 12.22 -1.60 3.69
CA VAL A 244 11.47 -1.78 4.92
C VAL A 244 10.72 -3.10 4.84
N VAL A 245 11.18 -4.10 5.59
CA VAL A 245 10.55 -5.41 5.68
C VAL A 245 9.54 -5.40 6.83
N SER A 246 8.25 -5.49 6.52
CA SER A 246 7.22 -5.48 7.56
C SER A 246 7.24 -6.76 8.40
N ALA A 247 6.77 -6.66 9.66
CA ALA A 247 6.58 -7.82 10.52
C ALA A 247 5.60 -8.85 9.92
N ALA A 248 4.59 -8.38 9.17
CA ALA A 248 3.63 -9.24 8.51
C ALA A 248 4.25 -10.06 7.36
N ALA A 249 5.25 -9.51 6.67
CA ALA A 249 5.91 -10.19 5.55
C ALA A 249 7.14 -11.01 5.98
N GLY A 250 8.00 -10.43 6.81
CA GLY A 250 9.26 -11.04 7.24
C GLY A 250 9.19 -11.83 8.55
N GLY A 251 8.10 -11.70 9.33
CA GLY A 251 7.95 -12.33 10.63
C GLY A 251 8.72 -11.61 11.74
N THR A 252 9.21 -12.36 12.72
CA THR A 252 9.89 -11.81 13.91
C THR A 252 11.13 -11.00 13.53
N GLY A 253 11.22 -9.78 14.07
CA GLY A 253 12.28 -8.83 13.75
C GLY A 253 11.93 -7.88 12.61
N GLY A 254 10.75 -8.03 11.99
CA GLY A 254 10.25 -7.10 10.97
C GLY A 254 9.72 -5.80 11.58
N VAL A 255 9.43 -4.84 10.71
CA VAL A 255 8.95 -3.51 11.09
C VAL A 255 7.44 -3.53 11.27
N GLU A 256 6.97 -3.16 12.45
CA GLU A 256 5.53 -2.98 12.71
C GLU A 256 4.96 -1.81 11.89
N PRO A 257 3.71 -1.89 11.38
CA PRO A 257 3.11 -0.82 10.58
C PRO A 257 3.15 0.55 11.25
N GLU A 258 2.96 0.60 12.58
CA GLU A 258 2.96 1.82 13.40
C GLU A 258 4.34 2.51 13.49
N VAL A 259 5.40 1.82 13.06
CA VAL A 259 6.78 2.33 13.07
C VAL A 259 7.16 2.96 11.72
N VAL A 260 6.47 2.60 10.63
CA VAL A 260 6.71 3.14 9.28
C VAL A 260 6.70 4.68 9.25
N PRO A 261 5.72 5.39 9.86
CA PRO A 261 5.76 6.86 9.94
C PRO A 261 7.06 7.43 10.51
N LYS A 262 7.65 6.72 11.49
CA LYS A 262 8.85 7.17 12.21
C LYS A 262 10.09 6.98 11.36
N ILE A 263 10.15 5.89 10.58
CA ILE A 263 11.19 5.68 9.56
C ILE A 263 11.12 6.79 8.53
N LEU A 264 9.94 7.04 7.97
CA LEU A 264 9.72 8.07 6.96
C LEU A 264 10.06 9.48 7.44
N LYS A 265 9.79 9.79 8.72
CA LYS A 265 10.15 11.07 9.34
C LYS A 265 11.65 11.20 9.63
N ALA A 266 12.34 10.08 9.84
CA ALA A 266 13.77 10.06 10.13
C ALA A 266 14.65 10.07 8.86
N LEU A 267 14.06 9.86 7.69
CA LEU A 267 14.75 10.07 6.41
C LEU A 267 15.09 11.55 6.25
N ASP A 268 16.32 11.83 5.82
CA ASP A 268 16.80 13.20 5.63
C ASP A 268 16.12 13.82 4.42
N ALA A 269 15.35 14.89 4.65
CA ALA A 269 14.68 15.62 3.58
C ALA A 269 15.67 16.32 2.63
N ASN A 270 16.89 16.60 3.10
CA ASN A 270 17.92 17.26 2.28
C ASN A 270 18.64 16.27 1.36
N ILE A 271 18.74 15.01 1.78
CA ILE A 271 19.40 13.94 1.03
C ILE A 271 18.46 12.71 1.03
N PRO A 272 17.33 12.79 0.30
CA PRO A 272 16.37 11.70 0.30
C PRO A 272 16.94 10.48 -0.42
N PRO A 273 16.55 9.26 0.00
CA PRO A 273 16.94 8.06 -0.74
C PRO A 273 16.29 8.08 -2.13
N ARG A 274 17.03 7.54 -3.11
CA ARG A 274 16.58 7.43 -4.50
C ARG A 274 15.47 6.39 -4.67
N ARG A 275 15.52 5.31 -3.88
CA ARG A 275 14.52 4.25 -3.85
C ARG A 275 14.05 3.94 -2.43
N LEU A 276 12.73 3.85 -2.26
CA LEU A 276 12.10 3.33 -1.05
C LEU A 276 11.32 2.05 -1.38
N ILE A 277 11.74 0.91 -0.84
CA ILE A 277 11.08 -0.37 -1.08
C ILE A 277 10.37 -0.80 0.20
N PHE A 278 9.08 -1.08 0.11
CA PHE A 278 8.30 -1.65 1.19
C PHE A 278 7.90 -3.08 0.89
N VAL A 279 8.25 -3.97 1.82
CA VAL A 279 7.86 -5.37 1.74
C VAL A 279 6.66 -5.59 2.65
N SER A 280 5.55 -5.95 2.04
CA SER A 280 4.23 -6.12 2.63
C SER A 280 3.71 -7.55 2.46
N THR A 281 2.49 -7.79 2.92
CA THR A 281 1.85 -9.12 2.86
C THR A 281 0.72 -9.16 1.84
N HIS A 282 0.36 -10.35 1.35
CA HIS A 282 -0.83 -10.57 0.53
C HIS A 282 -2.12 -10.27 1.30
N GLY A 283 -3.14 -9.85 0.58
CA GLY A 283 -4.49 -9.63 1.10
C GLY A 283 -4.79 -8.21 1.53
N VAL A 284 -3.80 -7.31 1.44
CA VAL A 284 -3.93 -5.92 1.88
C VAL A 284 -4.99 -5.17 1.07
N GLU A 285 -5.28 -5.51 -0.19
CA GLU A 285 -6.38 -4.90 -0.97
C GLU A 285 -7.64 -5.77 -0.99
N ARG A 286 -7.59 -6.96 -0.40
CA ARG A 286 -8.65 -7.98 -0.46
C ARG A 286 -9.24 -8.27 0.92
N THR A 287 -9.22 -7.29 1.83
CA THR A 287 -9.61 -7.47 3.24
C THR A 287 -11.08 -7.86 3.43
N ASP A 288 -11.92 -7.63 2.44
CA ASP A 288 -13.34 -8.03 2.40
C ASP A 288 -13.54 -9.48 1.88
N LYS A 289 -12.54 -10.06 1.21
CA LYS A 289 -12.62 -11.39 0.58
C LYS A 289 -12.09 -12.48 1.52
N LEU A 290 -12.66 -13.68 1.43
CA LEU A 290 -12.08 -14.86 2.10
C LEU A 290 -10.81 -15.32 1.37
N PRO A 291 -9.75 -15.78 2.07
CA PRO A 291 -9.65 -15.95 3.53
C PRO A 291 -9.19 -14.69 4.29
N TYR A 292 -8.95 -13.57 3.60
CA TYR A 292 -8.34 -12.37 4.16
C TYR A 292 -9.21 -11.63 5.18
N ASN A 293 -10.53 -11.63 5.00
CA ASN A 293 -11.47 -11.11 5.99
C ASN A 293 -11.29 -11.75 7.37
N LEU A 294 -11.08 -13.07 7.43
CA LEU A 294 -10.82 -13.78 8.68
C LEU A 294 -9.45 -13.43 9.29
N ARG A 295 -8.44 -13.20 8.45
CA ARG A 295 -7.12 -12.75 8.90
C ARG A 295 -7.17 -11.29 9.41
N ASN A 296 -8.06 -10.49 8.85
CA ASN A 296 -8.20 -9.08 9.16
C ASN A 296 -9.17 -8.78 10.31
N VAL A 297 -9.65 -9.78 11.05
CA VAL A 297 -10.57 -9.57 12.19
C VAL A 297 -10.01 -8.58 13.23
N PHE A 298 -8.68 -8.54 13.38
CA PHE A 298 -8.00 -7.59 14.27
C PHE A 298 -7.45 -6.34 13.57
N GLY A 299 -7.86 -6.08 12.32
CA GLY A 299 -7.44 -4.92 11.52
C GLY A 299 -5.96 -4.92 11.12
N GLN A 300 -5.26 -6.06 11.19
CA GLN A 300 -3.83 -6.13 10.89
C GLN A 300 -3.53 -5.80 9.41
N LEU A 301 -4.35 -6.27 8.47
CA LEU A 301 -4.19 -5.96 7.06
C LEU A 301 -4.57 -4.50 6.77
N ASP A 302 -5.52 -3.91 7.50
CA ASP A 302 -5.85 -2.49 7.38
C ASP A 302 -4.71 -1.59 7.88
N LYS A 303 -4.06 -1.96 9.01
CA LYS A 303 -2.84 -1.27 9.47
C LYS A 303 -1.72 -1.35 8.44
N GLN A 304 -1.55 -2.51 7.83
CA GLN A 304 -0.57 -2.70 6.76
C GLN A 304 -0.91 -1.87 5.53
N ARG A 305 -2.20 -1.78 5.14
CA ARG A 305 -2.69 -0.91 4.07
C ARG A 305 -2.37 0.55 4.36
N ALA A 306 -2.60 1.00 5.60
CA ALA A 306 -2.29 2.36 6.01
C ALA A 306 -0.78 2.67 5.87
N ALA A 307 0.07 1.74 6.29
CA ALA A 307 1.52 1.87 6.12
C ALA A 307 1.96 1.91 4.64
N GLU A 308 1.34 1.09 3.76
CA GLU A 308 1.58 1.15 2.32
C GLU A 308 1.22 2.53 1.75
N GLN A 309 0.04 3.06 2.09
CA GLN A 309 -0.42 4.37 1.62
C GLN A 309 0.48 5.50 2.13
N GLU A 310 0.95 5.42 3.36
CA GLU A 310 1.86 6.41 3.91
C GLU A 310 3.20 6.43 3.17
N ILE A 311 3.74 5.26 2.83
CA ILE A 311 4.95 5.14 2.01
C ILE A 311 4.73 5.75 0.63
N ILE A 312 3.61 5.45 -0.03
CA ILE A 312 3.29 6.03 -1.36
C ILE A 312 3.20 7.54 -1.26
N LEU A 313 2.42 8.08 -0.32
CA LEU A 313 2.20 9.51 -0.16
C LEU A 313 3.49 10.26 0.19
N LYS A 314 4.32 9.69 1.06
CA LYS A 314 5.58 10.31 1.46
C LYS A 314 6.63 10.19 0.35
N ALA A 315 6.76 9.03 -0.27
CA ALA A 315 7.70 8.83 -1.36
C ALA A 315 7.43 9.79 -2.51
N ARG A 316 6.16 9.96 -2.94
CA ARG A 316 5.79 10.92 -3.99
C ARG A 316 6.24 12.36 -3.71
N ARG A 317 6.47 12.73 -2.45
CA ARG A 317 6.92 14.08 -2.04
C ARG A 317 8.42 14.19 -1.82
N MET A 318 9.11 13.09 -1.56
CA MET A 318 10.47 13.09 -1.02
C MET A 318 11.45 12.26 -1.85
N CYS A 319 11.00 11.13 -2.40
CA CYS A 319 11.83 10.16 -3.08
C CYS A 319 11.46 10.09 -4.56
N PRO A 320 12.44 9.97 -5.47
CA PRO A 320 12.18 9.79 -6.91
C PRO A 320 11.38 8.53 -7.22
N ALA A 321 11.59 7.46 -6.43
CA ALA A 321 10.98 6.16 -6.68
C ALA A 321 10.59 5.46 -5.39
N PHE A 322 9.47 4.74 -5.44
CA PHE A 322 9.11 3.73 -4.46
C PHE A 322 8.74 2.40 -5.11
N THR A 323 8.78 1.31 -4.37
CA THR A 323 8.20 0.03 -4.80
C THR A 323 7.53 -0.66 -3.62
N ILE A 324 6.34 -1.19 -3.82
CA ILE A 324 5.66 -2.05 -2.84
C ILE A 324 5.65 -3.47 -3.39
N VAL A 325 6.16 -4.41 -2.59
CA VAL A 325 6.18 -5.84 -2.92
C VAL A 325 5.41 -6.58 -1.85
N ARG A 326 4.35 -7.29 -2.25
CA ARG A 326 3.52 -8.11 -1.35
C ARG A 326 3.91 -9.57 -1.49
N PHE A 327 4.10 -10.25 -0.36
CA PHE A 327 4.40 -11.68 -0.29
C PHE A 327 3.35 -12.45 0.51
N GLY A 328 3.19 -13.73 0.18
CA GLY A 328 2.51 -14.70 1.05
C GLY A 328 3.41 -15.15 2.19
N ALA A 329 3.10 -16.33 2.78
CA ALA A 329 3.99 -16.86 3.81
C ALA A 329 5.31 -17.29 3.19
N LEU A 330 6.42 -16.94 3.85
CA LEU A 330 7.75 -17.30 3.40
C LEU A 330 8.17 -18.63 4.01
N LYS A 331 8.69 -19.52 3.17
CA LYS A 331 9.17 -20.85 3.57
C LYS A 331 10.66 -20.99 3.33
N ASP A 332 11.34 -21.65 4.25
CA ASP A 332 12.71 -22.10 3.99
C ASP A 332 12.71 -23.09 2.82
N SER A 333 13.66 -22.91 1.91
CA SER A 333 13.78 -23.80 0.76
C SER A 333 14.28 -25.17 1.25
N PRO A 334 13.68 -26.29 0.83
CA PRO A 334 14.25 -27.60 1.13
C PRO A 334 15.64 -27.70 0.48
N PRO A 335 16.62 -28.38 1.10
CA PRO A 335 18.00 -28.47 0.61
C PRO A 335 18.15 -29.16 -0.76
N SER A 336 17.07 -29.73 -1.30
CA SER A 336 17.01 -30.43 -2.60
C SER A 336 16.25 -29.62 -3.67
N ALA A 337 16.04 -28.31 -3.48
CA ALA A 337 15.20 -27.53 -4.37
C ALA A 337 15.79 -27.47 -5.81
N SER A 338 14.92 -27.74 -6.78
CA SER A 338 15.15 -27.69 -8.23
C SER A 338 15.73 -26.33 -8.68
N ALA A 339 16.30 -26.27 -9.89
CA ALA A 339 16.78 -25.03 -10.53
C ALA A 339 15.75 -23.89 -10.61
N SER A 340 14.46 -24.17 -10.33
CA SER A 340 13.38 -23.17 -10.20
C SER A 340 13.29 -22.50 -8.82
N ALA A 341 14.12 -22.87 -7.84
CA ALA A 341 14.05 -22.37 -6.46
C ALA A 341 14.20 -20.85 -6.31
N GLY A 342 14.82 -20.20 -7.31
CA GLY A 342 14.99 -18.75 -7.37
C GLY A 342 13.89 -17.99 -8.13
N ARG A 343 12.93 -18.68 -8.77
CA ARG A 343 11.89 -18.04 -9.60
C ARG A 343 10.64 -17.73 -8.77
N ALA A 344 10.07 -16.56 -9.01
CA ALA A 344 8.76 -16.15 -8.50
C ALA A 344 7.92 -15.59 -9.64
N GLN A 345 6.61 -15.75 -9.59
CA GLN A 345 5.69 -15.04 -10.48
C GLN A 345 5.36 -13.69 -9.84
N ILE A 346 5.28 -12.63 -10.63
CA ILE A 346 4.81 -11.31 -10.20
C ILE A 346 3.54 -10.92 -10.93
N GLN A 347 2.71 -10.10 -10.28
CA GLN A 347 1.58 -9.41 -10.89
C GLN A 347 1.47 -8.01 -10.29
N PRO A 348 0.97 -7.02 -11.05
CA PRO A 348 0.63 -5.72 -10.49
C PRO A 348 -0.46 -5.87 -9.41
N SER A 349 -0.45 -4.99 -8.41
CA SER A 349 -1.42 -4.97 -7.30
C SER A 349 -1.41 -6.27 -6.46
N ASP A 350 -2.41 -6.50 -5.61
CA ASP A 350 -2.54 -7.66 -4.71
C ASP A 350 -3.39 -8.75 -5.36
N VAL A 351 -2.86 -9.34 -6.44
CA VAL A 351 -3.57 -10.35 -7.24
C VAL A 351 -3.13 -11.77 -6.88
N LEU A 352 -1.83 -11.97 -6.65
CA LEU A 352 -1.28 -13.30 -6.40
C LEU A 352 -1.51 -13.80 -4.97
N ASP A 353 -1.47 -15.12 -4.83
CA ASP A 353 -1.60 -15.86 -3.58
C ASP A 353 -0.53 -16.95 -3.51
N GLY A 354 -0.40 -17.56 -2.34
CA GLY A 354 0.47 -18.70 -2.11
C GLY A 354 1.76 -18.35 -1.40
N ASP A 355 2.44 -19.40 -0.94
CA ASP A 355 3.65 -19.30 -0.15
C ASP A 355 4.88 -19.27 -1.08
N LEU A 356 5.87 -18.45 -0.73
CA LEU A 356 7.06 -18.25 -1.56
C LEU A 356 8.32 -18.75 -0.83
N PRO A 357 9.25 -19.44 -1.52
CA PRO A 357 10.55 -19.75 -0.95
C PRO A 357 11.32 -18.48 -0.60
N LEU A 358 12.03 -18.49 0.53
CA LEU A 358 12.82 -17.35 1.01
C LEU A 358 13.84 -16.85 -0.03
N ALA A 359 14.50 -17.79 -0.71
CA ALA A 359 15.47 -17.49 -1.76
C ALA A 359 14.84 -16.84 -3.01
N ALA A 360 13.61 -17.23 -3.37
CA ALA A 360 12.89 -16.59 -4.47
C ALA A 360 12.46 -15.16 -4.11
N ALA A 361 12.02 -14.95 -2.86
CA ALA A 361 11.65 -13.63 -2.34
C ALA A 361 12.86 -12.67 -2.32
N SER A 362 14.01 -13.12 -1.80
CA SER A 362 15.25 -12.32 -1.77
C SER A 362 15.79 -12.05 -3.18
N SER A 363 15.76 -13.06 -4.07
CA SER A 363 16.12 -12.92 -5.48
C SER A 363 15.24 -11.88 -6.18
N LEU A 364 13.92 -11.91 -5.98
CA LEU A 364 13.01 -10.91 -6.53
C LEU A 364 13.35 -9.50 -6.01
N LEU A 365 13.50 -9.32 -4.70
CA LEU A 365 13.81 -8.03 -4.10
C LEU A 365 15.17 -7.46 -4.58
N SER A 366 16.17 -8.32 -4.78
CA SER A 366 17.45 -7.89 -5.37
C SER A 366 17.27 -7.34 -6.79
N LYS A 367 16.37 -7.95 -7.59
CA LYS A 367 16.05 -7.50 -8.94
C LYS A 367 15.19 -6.23 -8.93
N VAL A 368 14.30 -6.05 -7.96
CA VAL A 368 13.55 -4.79 -7.75
C VAL A 368 14.49 -3.59 -7.60
N LEU A 369 15.66 -3.76 -6.98
CA LEU A 369 16.65 -2.67 -6.85
C LEU A 369 17.30 -2.29 -8.19
N LEU A 370 17.42 -3.23 -9.12
CA LEU A 370 18.12 -3.07 -10.39
C LEU A 370 17.21 -2.66 -11.54
N ARG A 371 15.93 -3.08 -11.49
CA ARG A 371 14.99 -2.93 -12.58
C ARG A 371 14.26 -1.60 -12.52
N ASP A 372 14.07 -0.97 -13.68
CA ASP A 372 13.34 0.29 -13.79
C ASP A 372 11.83 0.05 -13.87
N GLU A 373 11.43 -1.12 -14.34
CA GLU A 373 10.05 -1.59 -14.39
C GLU A 373 9.41 -1.69 -12.99
N ALA A 374 10.23 -1.78 -11.94
CA ALA A 374 9.78 -1.80 -10.56
C ALA A 374 9.60 -0.40 -9.95
N ILE A 375 10.04 0.66 -10.63
CA ILE A 375 9.92 2.04 -10.14
C ILE A 375 8.44 2.44 -10.07
N ASN A 376 8.03 2.94 -8.91
CA ASN A 376 6.66 3.35 -8.59
C ASN A 376 5.63 2.22 -8.76
N ALA A 377 6.08 0.96 -8.74
CA ALA A 377 5.23 -0.20 -8.87
C ALA A 377 4.71 -0.68 -7.51
N THR A 378 3.46 -1.17 -7.52
CA THR A 378 2.91 -2.01 -6.44
C THR A 378 2.62 -3.37 -7.03
N LEU A 379 3.23 -4.41 -6.50
CA LEU A 379 3.16 -5.76 -7.05
C LEU A 379 2.98 -6.80 -5.95
N SER A 380 2.40 -7.94 -6.32
CA SER A 380 2.34 -9.16 -5.52
C SER A 380 3.23 -10.22 -6.16
N ALA A 381 3.78 -11.10 -5.33
CA ALA A 381 4.68 -12.15 -5.76
C ALA A 381 4.26 -13.50 -5.19
N GLY A 382 4.07 -14.46 -6.08
CA GLY A 382 3.62 -15.82 -5.78
C GLY A 382 4.58 -16.88 -6.31
N PRO A 383 4.34 -18.16 -6.00
CA PRO A 383 5.12 -19.26 -6.56
C PRO A 383 5.06 -19.23 -8.09
N ALA A 384 6.19 -19.51 -8.74
CA ALA A 384 6.24 -19.60 -10.20
C ALA A 384 5.25 -20.67 -10.69
N ALA A 385 4.45 -20.34 -11.71
CA ALA A 385 3.51 -21.29 -12.31
C ALA A 385 4.26 -22.47 -12.95
N ASP A 386 3.64 -23.65 -13.04
CA ASP A 386 4.28 -24.82 -13.66
C ASP A 386 4.71 -24.56 -15.11
N THR A 387 4.01 -23.66 -15.81
CA THR A 387 4.34 -23.18 -17.16
C THR A 387 5.63 -22.36 -17.23
N ALA A 388 6.13 -21.86 -16.10
CA ALA A 388 7.44 -21.20 -16.01
C ALA A 388 8.59 -22.13 -16.40
N SER A 389 8.39 -23.46 -16.33
CA SER A 389 9.36 -24.45 -16.78
C SER A 389 9.53 -24.48 -18.31
N ALA A 390 8.56 -23.96 -19.06
CA ALA A 390 8.61 -23.87 -20.51
C ALA A 390 9.32 -22.59 -21.02
N ILE A 391 9.46 -21.57 -20.16
CA ILE A 391 10.16 -20.33 -20.47
C ILE A 391 11.64 -20.55 -20.13
N GLY A 392 12.49 -20.49 -21.16
CA GLY A 392 13.89 -20.95 -21.19
C GLY A 392 14.81 -20.47 -20.05
N ASP A 393 15.81 -19.66 -20.38
CA ASP A 393 16.80 -19.18 -19.41
C ASP A 393 16.15 -18.32 -18.31
N GLU A 394 16.74 -18.30 -17.11
CA GLU A 394 16.27 -17.51 -15.98
C GLU A 394 16.19 -16.01 -16.32
N ALA A 395 17.14 -15.50 -17.10
CA ALA A 395 17.11 -14.11 -17.56
C ALA A 395 15.84 -13.79 -18.37
N MET A 396 15.50 -14.64 -19.34
CA MET A 396 14.30 -14.48 -20.17
C MET A 396 13.00 -14.62 -19.36
N TYR A 397 13.00 -15.51 -18.37
CA TYR A 397 11.88 -15.64 -17.45
C TYR A 397 11.64 -14.33 -16.68
N TRP A 398 12.69 -13.75 -16.11
CA TRP A 398 12.56 -12.50 -15.38
C TRP A 398 12.17 -11.34 -16.29
N GLU A 399 12.76 -11.23 -17.48
CA GLU A 399 12.30 -10.25 -18.47
C GLU A 399 10.80 -10.37 -18.75
N ASP A 400 10.28 -11.60 -18.85
CA ASP A 400 8.85 -11.82 -19.03
C ASP A 400 8.01 -11.31 -17.86
N GLU A 401 8.44 -11.63 -16.65
CA GLU A 401 7.76 -11.26 -15.41
C GLU A 401 7.75 -9.74 -15.22
N TRP A 402 8.87 -9.05 -15.44
CA TRP A 402 8.99 -7.60 -15.30
C TRP A 402 8.13 -6.82 -16.30
N LEU A 403 7.90 -7.36 -17.50
CA LEU A 403 7.02 -6.75 -18.48
C LEU A 403 5.57 -6.58 -17.97
N LYS A 404 5.13 -7.37 -16.99
CA LYS A 404 3.79 -7.23 -16.36
C LYS A 404 3.62 -5.93 -15.59
N LEU A 405 4.73 -5.29 -15.22
CA LEU A 405 4.73 -4.00 -14.51
C LEU A 405 4.88 -2.82 -15.48
N VAL A 406 5.23 -3.07 -16.74
CA VAL A 406 5.42 -2.03 -17.77
C VAL A 406 4.07 -1.63 -18.35
N GLY A 407 3.54 -0.54 -17.81
CA GLY A 407 2.20 -0.04 -18.11
C GLY A 407 1.10 -0.88 -17.47
N PRO A 408 -0.17 -0.48 -17.59
CA PRO A 408 -1.29 -1.25 -17.05
C PRO A 408 -1.55 -2.41 -18.02
N GLU A 409 -0.73 -3.45 -17.93
CA GLU A 409 -1.00 -4.71 -18.63
C GLU A 409 -2.31 -5.29 -18.06
N VAL A 410 -3.31 -5.44 -18.93
CA VAL A 410 -4.65 -5.93 -18.54
C VAL A 410 -4.92 -7.33 -19.08
N TYR A 411 -4.10 -7.82 -20.01
CA TYR A 411 -4.26 -9.16 -20.58
C TYR A 411 -2.96 -9.71 -21.17
N ARG A 412 -2.72 -10.99 -20.95
CA ARG A 412 -1.62 -11.76 -21.53
C ARG A 412 -2.09 -13.16 -21.88
N ARG A 413 -1.76 -13.59 -23.10
CA ARG A 413 -2.05 -14.95 -23.56
C ARG A 413 -0.91 -15.51 -24.39
N PRO A 414 -0.31 -16.64 -24.00
CA PRO A 414 0.68 -17.31 -24.83
C PRO A 414 0.03 -17.84 -26.11
N LEU A 415 0.75 -17.75 -27.22
CA LEU A 415 0.38 -18.35 -28.50
C LEU A 415 1.11 -19.68 -28.66
N THR A 416 0.35 -20.73 -28.88
CA THR A 416 0.88 -22.11 -28.99
C THR A 416 1.09 -22.54 -30.44
N VAL A 417 0.17 -22.16 -31.33
CA VAL A 417 0.17 -22.63 -32.73
C VAL A 417 0.18 -21.47 -33.73
N LEU A 418 -0.38 -20.32 -33.35
CA LEU A 418 -0.49 -19.16 -34.21
C LEU A 418 0.88 -18.43 -34.31
N PRO A 419 1.49 -18.31 -35.50
CA PRO A 419 2.66 -17.47 -35.70
C PRO A 419 2.36 -16.01 -35.36
N VAL A 420 3.36 -15.30 -34.86
CA VAL A 420 3.20 -13.91 -34.39
C VAL A 420 2.78 -12.98 -35.52
N GLU A 421 3.38 -13.11 -36.72
CA GLU A 421 3.02 -12.30 -37.89
C GLU A 421 1.54 -12.46 -38.28
N ASP A 422 1.04 -13.70 -38.24
CA ASP A 422 -0.38 -13.99 -38.48
C ASP A 422 -1.27 -13.42 -37.38
N ALA A 423 -0.81 -13.45 -36.12
CA ALA A 423 -1.52 -12.86 -35.00
C ALA A 423 -1.62 -11.33 -35.13
N ILE A 424 -0.56 -10.65 -35.58
CA ILE A 424 -0.55 -9.20 -35.83
C ILE A 424 -1.62 -8.83 -36.87
N LEU A 425 -1.60 -9.50 -38.03
CA LEU A 425 -2.58 -9.26 -39.10
C LEU A 425 -4.00 -9.53 -38.61
N TRP A 426 -4.20 -10.64 -37.89
CA TRP A 426 -5.49 -10.99 -37.33
C TRP A 426 -5.99 -9.97 -36.30
N LEU A 427 -5.11 -9.45 -35.42
CA LEU A 427 -5.48 -8.44 -34.42
C LEU A 427 -5.98 -7.16 -35.08
N ARG A 428 -5.33 -6.70 -36.16
CA ARG A 428 -5.77 -5.53 -36.93
C ARG A 428 -7.16 -5.74 -37.53
N GLU A 429 -7.37 -6.87 -38.20
CA GLU A 429 -8.68 -7.23 -38.77
C GLU A 429 -9.77 -7.40 -37.70
N TRP A 430 -9.42 -8.01 -36.56
CA TRP A 430 -10.31 -8.24 -35.44
C TRP A 430 -10.74 -6.92 -34.80
N ALA A 431 -9.80 -5.99 -34.57
CA ALA A 431 -10.08 -4.69 -33.96
C ALA A 431 -10.97 -3.82 -34.85
N GLN A 432 -10.77 -3.85 -36.17
CA GLN A 432 -11.64 -3.15 -37.13
C GLN A 432 -13.12 -3.54 -37.03
N ARG A 433 -13.45 -4.69 -36.42
CA ARG A 433 -14.85 -5.07 -36.21
C ARG A 433 -15.55 -4.11 -35.26
N PHE A 434 -14.85 -3.56 -34.26
CA PHE A 434 -15.46 -2.67 -33.26
C PHE A 434 -15.86 -1.28 -33.79
N THR A 435 -15.39 -0.90 -34.98
CA THR A 435 -15.83 0.35 -35.63
C THR A 435 -17.23 0.23 -36.26
N ARG A 436 -17.75 -0.99 -36.38
CA ARG A 436 -19.08 -1.24 -36.96
C ARG A 436 -20.19 -1.04 -35.92
N PRO A 437 -21.33 -0.42 -36.30
CA PRO A 437 -22.49 -0.32 -35.42
C PRO A 437 -22.96 -1.70 -34.91
N GLY A 438 -23.42 -1.77 -33.66
CA GLY A 438 -24.03 -2.97 -33.07
C GLY A 438 -23.06 -3.96 -32.39
N GLN A 439 -21.77 -3.63 -32.28
CA GLN A 439 -20.75 -4.52 -31.68
C GLN A 439 -20.69 -4.49 -30.15
N GLN A 440 -21.71 -3.95 -29.48
CA GLN A 440 -21.94 -4.02 -28.04
C GLN A 440 -20.85 -3.40 -27.14
N LEU A 441 -20.00 -2.51 -27.65
CA LEU A 441 -19.22 -1.63 -26.77
C LEU A 441 -20.10 -0.46 -26.36
N THR A 442 -20.07 -0.11 -25.08
CA THR A 442 -20.80 1.05 -24.56
C THR A 442 -20.13 2.36 -24.98
N THR A 443 -18.83 2.31 -25.27
CA THR A 443 -18.00 3.43 -25.70
C THR A 443 -17.62 3.27 -27.19
N PRO A 444 -17.77 4.32 -28.02
CA PRO A 444 -17.27 4.30 -29.39
C PRO A 444 -15.75 4.20 -29.41
N VAL A 445 -15.18 3.55 -30.43
CA VAL A 445 -13.74 3.33 -30.55
C VAL A 445 -13.20 3.74 -31.90
N SER A 446 -11.96 4.23 -31.93
CA SER A 446 -11.14 4.34 -33.15
C SER A 446 -10.01 3.33 -33.11
N VAL A 447 -9.59 2.88 -34.28
CA VAL A 447 -8.57 1.84 -34.45
C VAL A 447 -7.42 2.42 -35.26
N GLN A 448 -6.20 2.27 -34.76
CA GLN A 448 -4.97 2.63 -35.45
C GLN A 448 -4.03 1.42 -35.49
N ASP A 449 -3.55 1.07 -36.67
CA ASP A 449 -2.54 0.03 -36.81
C ASP A 449 -1.19 0.51 -36.25
N VAL A 450 -0.49 -0.38 -35.53
CA VAL A 450 0.88 -0.19 -35.04
C VAL A 450 1.73 -1.38 -35.47
N ASP A 451 3.06 -1.24 -35.45
CA ASP A 451 3.99 -2.23 -36.02
C ASP A 451 3.70 -3.67 -35.55
N ASP A 452 3.55 -3.87 -34.24
CA ASP A 452 3.36 -5.19 -33.63
C ASP A 452 1.89 -5.52 -33.31
N GLY A 453 0.93 -4.76 -33.83
CA GLY A 453 -0.49 -5.01 -33.56
C GLY A 453 -1.41 -3.84 -33.88
N VAL A 454 -2.21 -3.43 -32.89
CA VAL A 454 -3.24 -2.42 -33.05
C VAL A 454 -3.50 -1.62 -31.78
N LEU A 455 -3.72 -0.32 -31.93
CA LEU A 455 -4.14 0.61 -30.88
C LEU A 455 -5.64 0.91 -31.02
N LEU A 456 -6.41 0.58 -29.99
CA LEU A 456 -7.86 0.76 -29.91
C LEU A 456 -8.15 1.90 -28.93
N ARG A 457 -8.47 3.10 -29.44
CA ARG A 457 -8.76 4.28 -28.62
C ARG A 457 -10.24 4.36 -28.31
N PHE A 458 -10.58 4.63 -27.05
CA PHE A 458 -11.93 4.97 -26.66
C PHE A 458 -12.18 6.45 -26.95
N LEU A 459 -13.26 6.77 -27.65
CA LEU A 459 -13.64 8.14 -27.95
C LEU A 459 -14.69 8.61 -26.93
N THR A 460 -14.55 9.84 -26.46
CA THR A 460 -15.67 10.53 -25.81
C THR A 460 -16.80 10.71 -26.82
N ARG A 461 -18.06 10.69 -26.37
CA ARG A 461 -19.15 11.12 -27.25
C ARG A 461 -19.06 12.64 -27.35
N ALA A 462 -18.69 13.15 -28.52
CA ALA A 462 -18.74 14.58 -28.80
C ALA A 462 -20.17 15.08 -28.52
N GLY A 463 -20.34 15.86 -27.45
CA GLY A 463 -21.59 16.58 -27.16
C GLY A 463 -22.51 16.05 -26.06
N GLY A 464 -22.20 14.97 -25.33
CA GLY A 464 -23.13 14.42 -24.33
C GLY A 464 -22.53 14.29 -22.93
N GLY A 465 -22.55 15.37 -22.15
CA GLY A 465 -22.51 15.21 -20.70
C GLY A 465 -23.74 14.42 -20.23
N TYR A 466 -23.72 13.87 -19.02
CA TYR A 466 -24.89 13.18 -18.42
C TYR A 466 -26.17 14.05 -18.35
N ALA A 467 -26.10 15.34 -18.70
CA ALA A 467 -27.22 16.26 -18.80
C ALA A 467 -28.22 15.94 -19.93
N ASP A 468 -27.84 15.20 -20.97
CA ASP A 468 -28.72 14.93 -22.12
C ASP A 468 -29.59 13.68 -21.98
N PHE A 469 -29.53 12.96 -20.85
CA PHE A 469 -30.47 11.85 -20.58
C PHE A 469 -31.88 12.32 -20.22
N ASP A 470 -32.08 13.61 -19.91
CA ASP A 470 -33.39 14.21 -19.62
C ASP A 470 -34.05 14.88 -20.84
N ALA A 471 -33.37 14.93 -21.99
CA ALA A 471 -33.99 15.38 -23.23
C ALA A 471 -34.64 14.19 -23.94
N GLU A 472 -35.97 14.16 -24.01
CA GLU A 472 -36.71 13.21 -24.84
C GLU A 472 -36.32 13.43 -26.32
N GLU A 473 -35.34 12.65 -26.80
CA GLU A 473 -35.04 12.53 -28.22
C GLU A 473 -36.29 12.04 -28.95
N THR A 474 -36.94 12.94 -29.69
CA THR A 474 -38.10 12.60 -30.49
C THR A 474 -37.72 11.60 -31.58
N ALA A 475 -38.62 10.68 -31.88
CA ALA A 475 -38.37 9.60 -32.86
C ALA A 475 -37.99 10.13 -34.26
N ASP A 476 -38.31 11.39 -34.57
CA ASP A 476 -38.02 12.01 -35.86
C ASP A 476 -36.54 12.43 -36.00
N ASP A 477 -35.85 12.76 -34.90
CA ASP A 477 -34.41 13.10 -34.94
C ASP A 477 -33.53 11.87 -35.18
N LYS A 478 -33.98 10.69 -34.72
CA LYS A 478 -33.28 9.40 -34.94
C LYS A 478 -33.24 8.97 -36.40
N TRP A 479 -34.16 9.45 -37.24
CA TRP A 479 -34.25 9.05 -38.65
C TRP A 479 -33.62 10.06 -39.61
N ALA A 480 -33.54 11.34 -39.24
CA ALA A 480 -32.91 12.36 -40.07
C ALA A 480 -31.38 12.20 -40.19
N ALA A 481 -30.72 11.59 -39.20
CA ALA A 481 -29.28 11.30 -39.19
C ALA A 481 -28.88 10.07 -40.04
N ALA A 482 -29.83 9.31 -40.59
CA ALA A 482 -29.57 8.07 -41.33
C ALA A 482 -29.35 8.28 -42.85
N LYS A 483 -28.89 9.46 -43.29
CA LYS A 483 -28.47 9.65 -44.69
C LYS A 483 -27.09 9.03 -44.95
N PRO A 484 -26.92 8.20 -46.00
CA PRO A 484 -25.62 7.64 -46.36
C PRO A 484 -24.71 8.77 -46.87
N GLY A 485 -23.81 9.25 -46.01
CA GLY A 485 -22.85 10.31 -46.32
C GLY A 485 -22.77 11.45 -45.30
N ALA A 486 -23.61 11.48 -44.26
CA ALA A 486 -23.65 12.55 -43.26
C ALA A 486 -23.45 12.03 -41.82
N SER A 487 -22.24 11.57 -41.52
CA SER A 487 -21.61 11.77 -40.22
C SER A 487 -20.15 11.33 -40.34
N LYS A 488 -19.27 12.26 -40.71
CA LYS A 488 -18.05 12.36 -39.91
C LYS A 488 -18.56 12.72 -38.53
N LEU A 489 -18.88 11.72 -37.70
CA LEU A 489 -18.97 11.93 -36.26
C LEU A 489 -17.69 12.68 -35.93
N GLU A 490 -17.82 13.92 -35.46
CA GLU A 490 -16.70 14.63 -34.88
C GLU A 490 -16.12 13.67 -33.86
N SER A 491 -14.95 13.12 -34.18
CA SER A 491 -14.31 12.12 -33.36
C SER A 491 -14.07 12.79 -32.02
N GLY A 492 -14.84 12.42 -31.00
CA GLY A 492 -14.63 12.95 -29.68
C GLY A 492 -13.19 12.69 -29.25
N GLU A 493 -12.70 13.52 -28.34
CA GLU A 493 -11.32 13.41 -27.88
C GLU A 493 -11.06 12.00 -27.31
N PRO A 494 -9.88 11.43 -27.57
CA PRO A 494 -9.51 10.13 -27.05
C PRO A 494 -9.45 10.17 -25.52
N ASP A 495 -10.14 9.24 -24.86
CA ASP A 495 -10.19 9.08 -23.40
C ASP A 495 -9.65 7.69 -23.04
N GLY A 496 -8.34 7.54 -23.26
CA GLY A 496 -7.61 6.30 -23.07
C GLY A 496 -7.68 5.33 -24.25
N ALA A 497 -6.76 4.38 -24.26
CA ALA A 497 -6.64 3.38 -25.31
C ALA A 497 -6.19 2.01 -24.79
N LEU A 498 -6.42 0.97 -25.60
CA LEU A 498 -5.82 -0.35 -25.43
C LEU A 498 -4.83 -0.59 -26.57
N LEU A 499 -3.58 -0.87 -26.23
CA LEU A 499 -2.57 -1.35 -27.15
C LEU A 499 -2.58 -2.88 -27.13
N LEU A 500 -3.00 -3.50 -28.23
CA LEU A 500 -3.00 -4.94 -28.43
C LEU A 500 -1.82 -5.30 -29.33
N VAL A 501 -0.85 -6.03 -28.81
CA VAL A 501 0.37 -6.40 -29.53
C VAL A 501 0.58 -7.91 -29.50
N ALA A 502 1.08 -8.46 -30.61
CA ALA A 502 1.56 -9.83 -30.67
C ALA A 502 3.10 -9.82 -30.70
N GLU A 503 3.71 -10.46 -29.71
CA GLU A 503 5.15 -10.41 -29.47
C GLU A 503 5.76 -11.79 -29.70
N SER A 504 6.96 -11.84 -30.28
CA SER A 504 7.71 -13.08 -30.47
C SER A 504 8.62 -13.44 -29.30
N ARG A 505 8.98 -12.45 -28.48
CA ARG A 505 9.90 -12.61 -27.34
C ARG A 505 9.25 -12.13 -26.05
N PRO A 506 9.63 -12.74 -24.91
CA PRO A 506 10.45 -13.95 -24.75
C PRO A 506 9.79 -15.24 -25.27
N THR A 507 8.47 -15.26 -25.42
CA THR A 507 7.72 -16.33 -26.08
C THR A 507 6.60 -15.75 -26.93
N PRO A 508 6.20 -16.41 -28.04
CA PRO A 508 5.04 -16.00 -28.83
C PRO A 508 3.80 -15.79 -27.95
N ARG A 509 3.20 -14.59 -28.00
CA ARG A 509 2.03 -14.24 -27.20
C ARG A 509 1.25 -13.08 -27.79
N VAL A 510 0.03 -12.87 -27.28
CA VAL A 510 -0.71 -11.61 -27.39
C VAL A 510 -0.72 -10.93 -26.01
N ARG A 511 -0.40 -9.63 -25.99
CA ARG A 511 -0.41 -8.78 -24.80
C ARG A 511 -1.30 -7.57 -25.05
N VAL A 512 -2.05 -7.17 -24.03
CA VAL A 512 -2.86 -5.95 -24.05
C VAL A 512 -2.49 -5.08 -22.88
N SER A 513 -2.12 -3.84 -23.16
CA SER A 513 -1.82 -2.81 -22.16
C SER A 513 -2.68 -1.58 -22.38
N ARG A 514 -3.05 -0.90 -21.29
CA ARG A 514 -3.64 0.44 -21.41
C ARG A 514 -2.58 1.42 -21.93
N ALA A 515 -2.98 2.28 -22.85
CA ALA A 515 -2.17 3.31 -23.48
C ALA A 515 -2.91 4.65 -23.43
N GLU A 516 -2.20 5.76 -23.65
CA GLU A 516 -2.78 7.12 -23.65
C GLU A 516 -3.52 7.45 -22.33
N MET A 517 -2.98 6.99 -21.19
CA MET A 517 -3.51 7.22 -19.84
C MET A 517 -3.02 8.55 -19.26
N ALA A 518 -3.51 9.67 -19.81
CA ALA A 518 -3.20 10.99 -19.29
C ALA A 518 -3.87 11.23 -17.92
N GLU A 519 -3.45 12.29 -17.21
CA GLU A 519 -4.12 12.72 -15.99
C GLU A 519 -5.59 13.07 -16.31
N GLY A 520 -6.53 12.50 -15.55
CA GLY A 520 -7.97 12.66 -15.80
C GLY A 520 -8.57 11.64 -16.78
N THR A 521 -7.78 10.77 -17.43
CA THR A 521 -8.31 9.68 -18.26
C THR A 521 -9.16 8.73 -17.43
N VAL A 522 -10.40 8.49 -17.87
CA VAL A 522 -11.34 7.62 -17.16
C VAL A 522 -11.27 6.21 -17.73
N VAL A 523 -10.78 5.27 -16.92
CA VAL A 523 -10.73 3.84 -17.29
C VAL A 523 -12.13 3.32 -17.61
N LYS A 524 -12.34 2.82 -18.82
CA LYS A 524 -13.63 2.28 -19.29
C LYS A 524 -13.74 0.79 -18.96
N GLU A 525 -13.71 0.43 -17.67
CA GLU A 525 -13.60 -0.96 -17.20
C GLU A 525 -14.57 -1.94 -17.88
N MET A 526 -15.83 -1.54 -18.08
CA MET A 526 -16.85 -2.37 -18.74
C MET A 526 -16.53 -2.62 -20.23
N SER A 527 -16.06 -1.60 -20.94
CA SER A 527 -15.66 -1.71 -22.35
C SER A 527 -14.37 -2.53 -22.47
N GLU A 528 -13.39 -2.30 -21.60
CA GLU A 528 -12.15 -3.08 -21.53
C GLU A 528 -12.45 -4.56 -21.29
N ALA A 529 -13.25 -4.89 -20.27
CA ALA A 529 -13.63 -6.26 -19.95
C ALA A 529 -14.34 -6.95 -21.13
N ALA A 530 -15.23 -6.24 -21.84
CA ALA A 530 -15.91 -6.75 -23.02
C ALA A 530 -14.94 -7.02 -24.19
N VAL A 531 -13.98 -6.12 -24.44
CA VAL A 531 -12.93 -6.28 -25.46
C VAL A 531 -12.07 -7.50 -25.12
N LEU A 532 -11.60 -7.62 -23.88
CA LEU A 532 -10.74 -8.72 -23.43
C LEU A 532 -11.45 -10.08 -23.47
N ALA A 533 -12.70 -10.16 -23.04
CA ALA A 533 -13.49 -11.39 -23.11
C ALA A 533 -13.72 -11.85 -24.56
N LYS A 534 -13.99 -10.90 -25.48
CA LYS A 534 -14.14 -11.19 -26.91
C LYS A 534 -12.80 -11.60 -27.54
N LEU A 535 -11.70 -10.97 -27.15
CA LEU A 535 -10.36 -11.27 -27.64
C LEU A 535 -9.97 -12.69 -27.25
N ASP A 536 -10.13 -13.05 -25.99
CA ASP A 536 -9.76 -14.36 -25.47
C ASP A 536 -10.55 -15.49 -26.14
N LYS A 537 -11.87 -15.30 -26.28
CA LYS A 537 -12.72 -16.26 -26.98
C LYS A 537 -12.27 -16.42 -28.44
N ALA A 538 -12.04 -15.32 -29.15
CA ALA A 538 -11.71 -15.35 -30.56
C ALA A 538 -10.30 -15.92 -30.83
N LEU A 539 -9.31 -15.63 -29.97
CA LEU A 539 -7.98 -16.26 -30.02
C LEU A 539 -8.06 -17.76 -29.74
N THR A 540 -8.91 -18.18 -28.79
CA THR A 540 -9.15 -19.62 -28.53
C THR A 540 -9.70 -20.34 -29.73
N GLU A 541 -10.72 -19.76 -30.38
CA GLU A 541 -11.32 -20.33 -31.59
C GLU A 541 -10.30 -20.40 -32.74
N LEU A 542 -9.49 -19.35 -32.91
CA LEU A 542 -8.45 -19.28 -33.94
C LEU A 542 -7.35 -20.34 -33.73
N GLU A 543 -6.82 -20.46 -32.51
CA GLU A 543 -5.81 -21.48 -32.19
C GLU A 543 -6.38 -22.90 -32.32
N LYS A 544 -7.64 -23.10 -31.92
CA LYS A 544 -8.32 -24.40 -32.08
C LYS A 544 -8.54 -24.76 -33.55
N ALA A 545 -8.85 -23.80 -34.40
CA ALA A 545 -9.06 -24.05 -35.84
C ALA A 545 -7.76 -24.39 -36.59
N ARG A 546 -6.60 -24.02 -36.03
CA ARG A 546 -5.28 -24.34 -36.59
C ARG A 546 -4.66 -25.64 -36.06
N ARG A 547 -5.22 -26.20 -34.98
CA ARG A 547 -4.88 -27.54 -34.48
C ARG A 547 -5.68 -28.59 -35.24
#